data_AF-A0A7V6G8C0-F1
#
_entry.id   AF-A0A7V6G8C0-F1
#
_cell.length_a   1.000
_cell.length_b   1.000
_cell.length_c   1.000
_cell.angle_alpha   90.00
_cell.angle_beta   90.00
_cell.angle_gamma   90.00
#
_symmetry.space_group_name_H-M   'P 1'
#
loop_
_entity.id
_entity.type
_entity.pdbx_description
1 polymer ?
#
loop_
_entity_poly.entity_id
_entity_poly.type
_entity_poly.pdbx_seq_one_letter_code
_entity_poly.pdbx_strand_id
1 'polypeptide(L)'
;MALVAVGCASKKTAYQGDKEVTIPCTGAEYQSTSKVFRAHGMGYSNDMQIAKSKALINARAELATSISATLKRVADNYASSYQMGENEEAKSKFQDLARLVVNQELQGSVIICDKMMKTPGGQFRSYVVVELGGAELANKIANAVKDNDKLRIDYEYEKFKKVFEEEMSKME
;
A
#
# COMPACT_ATOMS: atom_id res chain seq x y z
N MET A 1 33.54 -23.53 -37.45
CA MET A 1 34.27 -22.42 -36.79
C MET A 1 33.28 -21.30 -36.51
N ALA A 2 33.37 -20.76 -35.30
CA ALA A 2 32.35 -19.99 -34.62
C ALA A 2 32.05 -18.62 -35.26
N LEU A 3 30.75 -18.29 -35.40
CA LEU A 3 30.29 -16.91 -35.47
C LEU A 3 30.19 -16.37 -34.04
N VAL A 4 31.04 -15.41 -33.72
CA VAL A 4 31.05 -14.70 -32.43
C VAL A 4 29.91 -13.69 -32.43
N ALA A 5 28.91 -13.91 -31.57
CA ALA A 5 27.91 -12.90 -31.24
C ALA A 5 28.55 -11.86 -30.29
N VAL A 6 28.64 -10.61 -30.74
CA VAL A 6 29.05 -9.47 -29.91
C VAL A 6 27.87 -9.06 -29.03
N GLY A 7 27.89 -9.51 -27.77
CA GLY A 7 26.94 -9.08 -26.75
C GLY A 7 27.26 -7.68 -26.25
N CYS A 8 26.34 -6.74 -26.44
CA CYS A 8 26.33 -5.43 -25.81
C CYS A 8 26.21 -5.57 -24.29
N ALA A 9 27.29 -5.35 -23.54
CA ALA A 9 27.27 -5.21 -22.09
C ALA A 9 27.49 -3.74 -21.70
N SER A 10 26.43 -2.95 -21.72
CA SER A 10 26.45 -1.59 -21.17
C SER A 10 26.39 -1.67 -19.64
N LYS A 11 27.55 -1.79 -18.97
CA LYS A 11 27.62 -1.50 -17.52
C LYS A 11 27.38 -0.01 -17.33
N LYS A 12 26.18 0.37 -16.86
CA LYS A 12 25.94 1.72 -16.34
C LYS A 12 26.85 1.93 -15.14
N THR A 13 27.86 2.76 -15.29
CA THR A 13 28.73 3.20 -14.19
C THR A 13 27.90 4.05 -13.23
N ALA A 14 27.79 3.65 -11.96
CA ALA A 14 27.26 4.49 -10.90
C ALA A 14 28.01 5.84 -10.87
N TYR A 15 27.29 6.94 -10.60
CA TYR A 15 27.88 8.28 -10.56
C TYR A 15 28.97 8.34 -9.47
N GLN A 16 30.15 8.88 -9.81
CA GLN A 16 31.23 9.02 -8.84
C GLN A 16 30.87 10.08 -7.80
N GLY A 17 30.64 9.64 -6.56
CA GLY A 17 30.31 10.51 -5.42
C GLY A 17 29.18 9.98 -4.53
N ASP A 18 28.36 9.07 -5.05
CA ASP A 18 27.25 8.49 -4.29
C ASP A 18 27.78 7.53 -3.22
N LYS A 19 27.26 7.67 -1.99
CA LYS A 19 27.49 6.71 -0.91
C LYS A 19 26.20 5.97 -0.64
N GLU A 20 26.29 4.64 -0.68
CA GLU A 20 25.17 3.78 -0.31
C GLU A 20 24.80 4.01 1.17
N VAL A 21 23.50 4.09 1.45
CA VAL A 21 22.97 4.27 2.79
C VAL A 21 22.14 3.05 3.14
N THR A 22 22.52 2.33 4.19
CA THR A 22 21.70 1.25 4.74
C THR A 22 20.52 1.84 5.48
N ILE A 23 19.31 1.53 5.03
CA ILE A 23 18.07 1.98 5.64
C ILE A 23 17.50 0.83 6.49
N PRO A 24 17.27 1.02 7.80
CA PRO A 24 16.61 0.00 8.63
C PRO A 24 15.21 -0.33 8.12
N CYS A 25 14.72 -1.52 8.47
CA CYS A 25 13.38 -1.98 8.05
C CYS A 25 13.23 -2.01 6.52
N THR A 26 14.26 -2.45 5.81
CA THR A 26 14.22 -2.71 4.36
C THR A 26 14.53 -4.17 4.10
N GLY A 27 13.87 -4.77 3.11
CA GLY A 27 13.93 -6.21 2.85
C GLY A 27 12.57 -6.73 2.37
N ALA A 28 12.58 -7.94 1.81
CA ALA A 28 11.36 -8.59 1.28
C ALA A 28 10.33 -8.83 2.39
N GLU A 29 10.77 -9.04 3.63
CA GLU A 29 9.92 -9.23 4.80
C GLU A 29 9.12 -7.98 5.20
N TYR A 30 9.46 -6.81 4.65
CA TYR A 30 8.76 -5.54 4.90
C TYR A 30 7.92 -5.06 3.70
N GLN A 31 7.95 -5.79 2.59
CA GLN A 31 7.16 -5.50 1.40
C GLN A 31 5.75 -6.09 1.52
N SER A 32 4.78 -5.44 0.86
CA SER A 32 3.43 -5.97 0.70
C SER A 32 3.47 -7.35 0.04
N THR A 33 2.45 -8.15 0.30
CA THR A 33 2.28 -9.48 -0.31
C THR A 33 0.83 -9.62 -0.78
N SER A 34 0.47 -10.77 -1.36
CA SER A 34 -0.92 -11.10 -1.66
C SER A 34 -1.88 -11.05 -0.46
N LYS A 35 -1.36 -11.06 0.77
CA LYS A 35 -2.19 -11.14 2.00
C LYS A 35 -2.22 -9.87 2.83
N VAL A 36 -1.17 -9.05 2.74
CA VAL A 36 -0.99 -7.90 3.62
C VAL A 36 -0.48 -6.69 2.85
N PHE A 37 -1.03 -5.53 3.16
CA PHE A 37 -0.46 -4.25 2.75
C PHE A 37 0.59 -3.83 3.76
N ARG A 38 1.74 -3.38 3.27
CA ARG A 38 2.78 -2.79 4.10
C ARG A 38 3.25 -1.47 3.53
N ALA A 39 3.67 -0.58 4.42
CA ALA A 39 4.23 0.70 4.03
C ALA A 39 5.27 1.17 5.04
N HIS A 40 6.27 1.87 4.52
CA HIS A 40 7.38 2.42 5.28
C HIS A 40 7.10 3.88 5.60
N GLY A 41 7.51 4.32 6.79
CA GLY A 41 7.51 5.71 7.17
C GLY A 41 8.79 6.09 7.88
N MET A 42 9.20 7.34 7.68
CA MET A 42 10.37 7.92 8.33
C MET A 42 10.00 9.22 9.00
N GLY A 43 10.57 9.48 10.18
CA GLY A 43 10.35 10.74 10.90
C GLY A 43 11.65 11.26 11.49
N TYR A 44 11.79 12.59 11.51
CA TYR A 44 12.97 13.29 11.99
C TYR A 44 12.61 14.40 12.97
N SER A 45 13.29 14.45 14.12
CA SER A 45 13.07 15.44 15.16
C SER A 45 14.20 15.48 16.18
N ASN A 46 14.33 16.58 16.91
CA ASN A 46 15.17 16.65 18.12
C ASN A 46 14.55 15.89 19.29
N ASP A 47 13.24 15.64 19.23
CA ASP A 47 12.50 14.87 20.21
C ASP A 47 12.16 13.47 19.66
N MET A 48 12.47 12.44 20.45
CA MET A 48 12.31 11.04 20.05
C MET A 48 10.84 10.66 19.80
N GLN A 49 9.89 11.16 20.62
CA GLN A 49 8.47 10.85 20.46
C GLN A 49 7.90 11.53 19.21
N ILE A 50 8.29 12.77 18.95
CA ILE A 50 7.90 13.47 17.72
C ILE A 50 8.47 12.76 16.48
N ALA A 51 9.73 12.29 16.53
CA ALA A 51 10.31 11.54 15.42
C ALA A 51 9.51 10.26 15.13
N LYS A 52 9.14 9.50 16.17
CA LYS A 52 8.32 8.29 16.03
C LYS A 52 6.91 8.60 15.52
N SER A 53 6.26 9.62 16.06
CA SER A 53 4.93 10.06 15.63
C SER A 53 4.90 10.42 14.15
N LYS A 54 5.90 11.21 13.69
CA LYS A 54 6.07 11.53 12.26
C LYS A 54 6.25 10.28 11.39
N ALA A 55 7.08 9.33 11.83
CA ALA A 55 7.29 8.09 11.09
C ALA A 55 5.98 7.28 10.96
N LEU A 56 5.19 7.18 12.02
CA LEU A 56 3.89 6.50 12.00
C LEU A 56 2.87 7.17 11.08
N ILE A 57 2.78 8.50 11.11
CA ILE A 57 1.91 9.27 10.23
C ILE A 57 2.30 9.04 8.77
N ASN A 58 3.59 9.13 8.46
CA ASN A 58 4.09 8.94 7.11
C ASN A 58 3.86 7.50 6.62
N ALA A 59 4.09 6.50 7.47
CA ALA A 59 3.85 5.10 7.13
C ALA A 59 2.37 4.84 6.81
N ARG A 60 1.46 5.40 7.61
CA ARG A 60 0.01 5.26 7.40
C ARG A 60 -0.48 6.02 6.17
N ALA A 61 0.08 7.19 5.87
CA ALA A 61 -0.25 7.94 4.66
C ALA A 61 0.15 7.16 3.39
N GLU A 62 1.34 6.57 3.40
CA GLU A 62 1.82 5.72 2.30
C GLU A 62 0.96 4.45 2.16
N LEU A 63 0.60 3.82 3.29
CA LEU A 63 -0.30 2.68 3.32
C LEU A 63 -1.67 3.02 2.70
N ALA A 64 -2.25 4.17 3.08
CA ALA A 64 -3.52 4.65 2.54
C ALA A 64 -3.47 4.85 1.02
N THR A 65 -2.35 5.38 0.53
CA THR A 65 -2.10 5.63 -0.89
C THR A 65 -2.04 4.31 -1.67
N SER A 66 -1.28 3.34 -1.17
CA SER A 66 -1.17 2.00 -1.77
C SER A 66 -2.52 1.26 -1.83
N ILE A 67 -3.27 1.29 -0.72
CA ILE A 67 -4.59 0.70 -0.64
C ILE A 67 -5.57 1.41 -1.60
N SER A 68 -5.57 2.75 -1.64
CA SER A 68 -6.44 3.53 -2.51
C SER A 68 -6.18 3.25 -3.99
N ALA A 69 -4.92 3.09 -4.38
CA ALA A 69 -4.55 2.70 -5.74
C ALA A 69 -5.10 1.31 -6.09
N THR A 70 -5.04 0.38 -5.12
CA THR A 70 -5.57 -0.98 -5.28
C THR A 70 -7.08 -0.98 -5.42
N LEU A 71 -7.79 -0.26 -4.54
CA LEU A 71 -9.24 -0.13 -4.62
C LEU A 71 -9.72 0.55 -5.91
N LYS A 72 -8.94 1.50 -6.43
CA LYS A 72 -9.21 2.08 -7.74
C LYS A 72 -9.16 1.01 -8.85
N ARG A 73 -8.11 0.18 -8.88
CA ARG A 73 -8.01 -0.93 -9.84
C ARG A 73 -9.14 -1.94 -9.67
N VAL A 74 -9.50 -2.29 -8.43
CA VAL A 74 -10.63 -3.15 -8.15
C VAL A 74 -11.94 -2.56 -8.69
N ALA A 75 -12.20 -1.27 -8.46
CA ALA A 75 -13.40 -0.60 -8.97
C ALA A 75 -13.41 -0.54 -10.51
N ASP A 76 -12.28 -0.24 -11.14
CA ASP A 76 -12.13 -0.17 -12.59
C ASP A 76 -12.36 -1.58 -13.22
N ASN A 77 -11.78 -2.63 -12.64
CA ASN A 77 -11.92 -4.01 -13.14
C ASN A 77 -13.29 -4.62 -12.84
N TYR A 78 -13.85 -4.35 -11.66
CA TYR A 78 -15.21 -4.77 -11.30
C TYR A 78 -16.25 -4.18 -12.25
N ALA A 79 -16.16 -2.87 -12.55
CA ALA A 79 -17.06 -2.21 -13.50
C ALA A 79 -16.93 -2.76 -14.94
N SER A 80 -15.71 -3.06 -15.40
CA SER A 80 -15.49 -3.63 -16.74
C SER A 80 -16.07 -5.04 -16.93
N SER A 81 -16.19 -5.81 -15.85
CA SER A 81 -16.70 -7.18 -15.87
C SER A 81 -18.23 -7.27 -15.92
N TYR A 82 -18.93 -6.13 -15.81
CA TYR A 82 -20.38 -6.10 -15.62
C TYR A 82 -21.09 -5.23 -16.68
N GLN A 83 -22.29 -5.66 -17.08
CA GLN A 83 -23.32 -4.78 -17.63
C GLN A 83 -23.97 -3.91 -16.52
N MET A 84 -23.21 -3.50 -15.51
CA MET A 84 -23.57 -2.36 -14.66
C MET A 84 -23.41 -1.16 -15.58
N GLY A 85 -24.44 -0.85 -16.37
CA GLY A 85 -24.35 0.12 -17.45
C GLY A 85 -23.71 1.41 -16.94
N GLU A 86 -22.47 1.67 -17.35
CA GLU A 86 -21.67 2.89 -17.21
C GLU A 86 -22.03 3.81 -16.02
N ASN A 87 -22.37 3.25 -14.84
CA ASN A 87 -22.91 4.07 -13.77
C ASN A 87 -21.75 4.59 -12.92
N GLU A 88 -21.06 5.58 -13.48
CA GLU A 88 -19.97 6.32 -12.83
C GLU A 88 -20.36 6.79 -11.42
N GLU A 89 -21.65 7.05 -11.15
CA GLU A 89 -22.14 7.40 -9.80
C GLU A 89 -21.96 6.24 -8.80
N ALA A 90 -22.25 5.00 -9.20
CA ALA A 90 -22.08 3.82 -8.33
C ALA A 90 -20.59 3.55 -8.06
N LYS A 91 -19.75 3.70 -9.09
CA LYS A 91 -18.30 3.58 -8.99
C LYS A 91 -17.69 4.64 -8.06
N SER A 92 -18.10 5.90 -8.21
CA SER A 92 -17.66 6.99 -7.34
C SER A 92 -18.06 6.73 -5.89
N LYS A 93 -19.32 6.35 -5.64
CA LYS A 93 -19.80 6.03 -4.29
C LYS A 93 -19.05 4.87 -3.65
N PHE A 94 -18.77 3.82 -4.42
CA PHE A 94 -17.96 2.71 -3.94
C PHE A 94 -16.56 3.20 -3.52
N GLN A 95 -15.89 4.00 -4.37
CA GLN A 95 -14.57 4.53 -4.06
C GLN A 95 -14.58 5.43 -2.82
N ASP A 96 -15.59 6.28 -2.66
CA ASP A 96 -15.71 7.18 -1.51
C ASP A 96 -15.92 6.41 -0.21
N LEU A 97 -16.81 5.42 -0.23
CA LEU A 97 -17.06 4.56 0.92
C LEU A 97 -15.86 3.69 1.26
N ALA A 98 -15.18 3.13 0.26
CA ALA A 98 -13.97 2.35 0.47
C ALA A 98 -12.86 3.22 1.09
N ARG A 99 -12.66 4.46 0.63
CA ARG A 99 -11.72 5.42 1.26
C ARG A 99 -12.07 5.72 2.71
N LEU A 100 -13.36 5.86 3.04
CA LEU A 100 -13.81 6.10 4.41
C LEU A 100 -13.46 4.92 5.32
N VAL A 101 -13.72 3.69 4.88
CA VAL A 101 -13.34 2.48 5.63
C VAL A 101 -11.82 2.41 5.78
N VAL A 102 -11.05 2.64 4.72
CA VAL A 102 -9.59 2.65 4.79
C VAL A 102 -9.10 3.63 5.86
N ASN A 103 -9.59 4.86 5.88
CA ASN A 103 -9.19 5.86 6.87
C ASN A 103 -9.48 5.44 8.32
N GLN A 104 -10.57 4.71 8.56
CA GLN A 104 -10.88 4.15 9.86
C GLN A 104 -9.90 3.03 10.23
N GLU A 105 -9.58 2.17 9.26
CA GLU A 105 -8.74 0.98 9.44
C GLU A 105 -7.24 1.28 9.54
N LEU A 106 -6.77 2.40 8.99
CA LEU A 106 -5.36 2.81 9.10
C LEU A 106 -4.90 2.93 10.55
N GLN A 107 -5.78 3.28 11.48
CA GLN A 107 -5.45 3.35 12.90
C GLN A 107 -5.20 1.96 13.51
N GLY A 108 -5.86 0.93 12.97
CA GLY A 108 -5.69 -0.47 13.35
C GLY A 108 -4.46 -1.16 12.72
N SER A 109 -3.72 -0.46 11.86
CA SER A 109 -2.46 -0.99 11.31
C SER A 109 -1.45 -1.33 12.41
N VAL A 110 -0.83 -2.50 12.29
CA VAL A 110 0.14 -3.01 13.26
C VAL A 110 1.56 -2.62 12.86
N ILE A 111 2.41 -2.32 13.84
CA ILE A 111 3.82 -2.00 13.60
C ILE A 111 4.62 -3.30 13.55
N ILE A 112 5.26 -3.59 12.42
CA ILE A 112 6.07 -4.81 12.23
C ILE A 112 7.58 -4.53 12.29
N CYS A 113 7.97 -3.26 12.17
CA CYS A 113 9.33 -2.80 12.40
C CYS A 113 9.33 -1.39 12.99
N ASP A 114 10.16 -1.17 14.01
CA ASP A 114 10.40 0.14 14.60
C ASP A 114 11.89 0.25 14.95
N LYS A 115 12.59 1.18 14.32
CA LYS A 115 14.01 1.44 14.54
C LYS A 115 14.22 2.93 14.76
N MET A 116 14.86 3.25 15.88
CA MET A 116 15.26 4.62 16.22
C MET A 116 16.77 4.76 16.08
N MET A 117 17.19 5.78 15.34
CA MET A 117 18.60 6.13 15.13
C MET A 117 18.85 7.53 15.70
N LYS A 118 20.02 7.73 16.30
CA LYS A 118 20.52 9.06 16.70
C LYS A 118 21.56 9.52 15.69
N THR A 119 21.38 10.70 15.12
CA THR A 119 22.36 11.28 14.18
C THR A 119 23.60 11.76 14.92
N PRO A 120 24.73 11.96 14.23
CA PRO A 120 25.92 12.57 14.83
C PRO A 120 25.64 13.95 15.45
N GLY A 121 24.68 14.70 14.92
CA GLY A 121 24.22 15.98 15.46
C GLY A 121 23.25 15.87 16.64
N GLY A 122 22.99 14.66 17.16
CA GLY A 122 22.16 14.41 18.33
C GLY A 122 20.66 14.32 18.08
N GLN A 123 20.21 14.47 16.84
CA GLN A 123 18.80 14.43 16.44
C GLN A 123 18.34 12.99 16.25
N PHE A 124 17.04 12.73 16.36
CA PHE A 124 16.44 11.40 16.23
C PHE A 124 15.83 11.17 14.85
N ARG A 125 16.05 9.98 14.31
CA ARG A 125 15.45 9.49 13.08
C ARG A 125 14.77 8.16 13.34
N SER A 126 13.45 8.11 13.15
CA SER A 126 12.64 6.91 13.33
C SER A 126 12.29 6.31 11.98
N TYR A 127 12.37 4.98 11.88
CA TYR A 127 11.96 4.18 10.74
C TYR A 127 10.90 3.19 11.22
N VAL A 128 9.74 3.20 10.58
CA VAL A 128 8.61 2.35 10.94
C VAL A 128 8.09 1.65 9.70
N VAL A 129 7.67 0.40 9.86
CA VAL A 129 6.86 -0.31 8.88
C VAL A 129 5.55 -0.72 9.53
N VAL A 130 4.45 -0.36 8.89
CA VAL A 130 3.10 -0.75 9.30
C VAL A 130 2.54 -1.80 8.36
N GLU A 131 1.66 -2.65 8.89
CA GLU A 131 0.99 -3.72 8.18
C GLU A 131 -0.53 -3.66 8.39
N LEU A 132 -1.30 -3.97 7.35
CA LEU A 132 -2.75 -4.16 7.43
C LEU A 132 -3.18 -5.37 6.61
N GLY A 133 -4.03 -6.23 7.18
CA GLY A 133 -4.54 -7.43 6.53
C GLY A 133 -5.48 -7.11 5.36
N GLY A 134 -5.15 -7.63 4.17
CA GLY A 134 -5.96 -7.38 2.96
C GLY A 134 -7.35 -8.00 3.04
N ALA A 135 -7.46 -9.23 3.53
CA ALA A 135 -8.75 -9.92 3.66
C ALA A 135 -9.68 -9.26 4.69
N GLU A 136 -9.13 -8.83 5.84
CA GLU A 136 -9.90 -8.10 6.85
C GLU A 136 -10.41 -6.77 6.28
N LEU A 137 -9.55 -6.02 5.60
CA LEU A 137 -9.93 -4.77 4.96
C LEU A 137 -11.01 -4.98 3.90
N ALA A 138 -10.86 -5.98 3.02
CA ALA A 138 -11.85 -6.30 1.99
C ALA A 138 -13.22 -6.62 2.61
N ASN A 139 -13.25 -7.39 3.71
CA ASN A 139 -14.48 -7.69 4.43
C ASN A 139 -15.15 -6.44 5.01
N LYS A 140 -14.38 -5.53 5.60
CA LYS A 140 -14.92 -4.28 6.16
C LYS A 140 -15.48 -3.37 5.08
N ILE A 141 -14.80 -3.26 3.95
CA ILE A 141 -15.28 -2.51 2.78
C ILE A 141 -16.58 -3.13 2.26
N ALA A 142 -16.60 -4.44 2.08
CA ALA A 142 -17.80 -5.15 1.62
C ALA A 142 -19.01 -4.96 2.54
N ASN A 143 -18.81 -5.01 3.86
CA ASN A 143 -19.89 -4.79 4.82
C ASN A 143 -20.42 -3.36 4.72
N ALA A 144 -19.53 -2.37 4.66
CA ALA A 144 -19.95 -0.98 4.49
C ALA A 144 -20.71 -0.74 3.17
N VAL A 145 -20.35 -1.45 2.08
CA VAL A 145 -21.09 -1.40 0.81
C VAL A 145 -22.47 -2.04 0.94
N LYS A 146 -22.58 -3.20 1.60
CA LYS A 146 -23.86 -3.89 1.84
C LYS A 146 -24.82 -3.07 2.69
N ASP A 147 -24.31 -2.30 3.64
CA ASP A 147 -25.12 -1.43 4.50
C ASP A 147 -25.59 -0.16 3.77
N ASN A 148 -25.11 0.09 2.55
CA ASN A 148 -25.56 1.21 1.72
C ASN A 148 -26.68 0.79 0.75
N ASP A 149 -27.90 1.29 0.98
CA ASP A 149 -29.09 0.92 0.22
C ASP A 149 -28.98 1.13 -1.30
N LYS A 150 -28.16 2.09 -1.77
CA LYS A 150 -27.97 2.38 -3.20
C LYS A 150 -26.97 1.45 -3.88
N LEU A 151 -26.05 0.85 -3.12
CA LEU A 151 -25.01 -0.04 -3.66
C LEU A 151 -25.38 -1.52 -3.48
N ARG A 152 -26.15 -1.86 -2.45
CA ARG A 152 -26.51 -3.25 -2.11
C ARG A 152 -27.22 -4.00 -3.23
N ILE A 153 -28.05 -3.32 -4.03
CA ILE A 153 -28.93 -3.97 -5.03
C ILE A 153 -28.13 -4.73 -6.08
N ASP A 154 -26.97 -4.20 -6.50
CA ASP A 154 -26.15 -4.77 -7.58
C ASP A 154 -24.78 -5.30 -7.07
N TYR A 155 -24.55 -5.32 -5.75
CA TYR A 155 -23.25 -5.68 -5.18
C TYR A 155 -23.10 -7.18 -4.95
N GLU A 156 -22.21 -7.81 -5.73
CA GLU A 156 -21.81 -9.20 -5.53
C GLU A 156 -20.51 -9.30 -4.73
N TYR A 157 -20.68 -9.61 -3.45
CA TYR A 157 -19.57 -9.75 -2.50
C TYR A 157 -18.47 -10.71 -2.97
N GLU A 158 -18.84 -11.91 -3.46
CA GLU A 158 -17.87 -12.92 -3.89
C GLU A 158 -17.06 -12.44 -5.11
N LYS A 159 -17.68 -11.68 -6.02
CA LYS A 159 -16.99 -11.10 -7.18
C LYS A 159 -16.04 -9.98 -6.77
N PHE A 160 -16.49 -9.06 -5.92
CA PHE A 160 -15.61 -8.02 -5.37
C PHE A 160 -14.39 -8.65 -4.69
N LYS A 161 -14.62 -9.65 -3.83
CA LYS A 161 -13.57 -10.32 -3.09
C LYS A 161 -12.58 -10.98 -4.04
N LYS A 162 -13.07 -11.67 -5.08
CA LYS A 162 -12.23 -12.27 -6.11
C LYS A 162 -11.36 -11.23 -6.83
N VAL A 163 -11.95 -10.14 -7.31
CA VAL A 163 -11.19 -9.07 -8.00
C VAL A 163 -10.19 -8.40 -7.04
N PHE A 164 -10.56 -8.22 -5.78
CA PHE A 164 -9.66 -7.69 -4.77
C PHE A 164 -8.46 -8.62 -4.54
N GLU A 165 -8.69 -9.92 -4.37
CA GLU A 165 -7.63 -10.93 -4.22
C GLU A 165 -6.73 -11.00 -5.46
N GLU A 166 -7.30 -10.89 -6.67
CA GLU A 166 -6.54 -10.80 -7.93
C GLU A 166 -5.68 -9.54 -8.01
N GLU A 167 -6.14 -8.40 -7.50
CA GLU A 167 -5.34 -7.18 -7.43
C GLU A 167 -4.25 -7.25 -6.36
N MET A 168 -4.50 -7.98 -5.26
CA MET A 168 -3.51 -8.24 -4.22
C MET A 168 -2.41 -9.19 -4.69
N SER A 169 -2.75 -10.24 -5.44
CA SER A 169 -1.75 -11.20 -5.95
C SER A 169 -0.73 -10.57 -6.90
N LYS A 170 -1.03 -9.38 -7.45
CA LYS A 170 -0.11 -8.60 -8.29
C LYS A 170 0.95 -7.82 -7.48
N MET A 171 0.90 -7.88 -6.15
CA MET A 171 1.86 -7.24 -5.25
C MET A 171 3.02 -8.16 -4.84
N GLU A 172 2.97 -9.44 -5.23
CA GLU A 172 4.08 -10.40 -5.11
C GLU A 172 5.11 -10.21 -6.23
#